data_AF-A0A1Y1XLF5-F1
#
_entry.id   AF-A0A1Y1XLF5-F1
#
_cell.length_a   1.000
_cell.length_b   1.000
_cell.length_c   1.000
_cell.angle_alpha   90.00
_cell.angle_beta   90.00
_cell.angle_gamma   90.00
#
_symmetry.space_group_name_H-M   'P 1'
#
loop_
_entity.id
_entity.type
_entity.pdbx_description
1 polymer ?
#
loop_
_entity_poly.entity_id
_entity_poly.type
_entity_poly.pdbx_seq_one_letter_code
_entity_poly.pdbx_strand_id
1 'polypeptide(L)'
;MKIKTYDEYKLGEPKNKVIAVSDNFIYENAKTLFLKQHLDKDGSSSCDFTITGIKGNTYFTCKKSCQKKVIYDVDNNPVLNIRNKLIFPHISFYMGKDESDIIGSVQSDSKFVELHNKAIDKMEVLNVMNDKFNCSCGIFQGKESENAPMICKIREIMDSNSFITYSDKEYSIEIAAGIDITFIVALAIIFAEMNFSTRSYRIKDTNYQDNYHY
;
A
#
# COMPACT_ATOMS: atom_id res chain seq x y z
N MET A 1 25.03 -2.37 -10.15
CA MET A 1 23.80 -3.19 -10.17
C MET A 1 22.62 -2.29 -10.50
N LYS A 2 21.86 -2.58 -11.55
CA LYS A 2 20.65 -1.78 -11.91
C LYS A 2 19.53 -2.15 -10.95
N ILE A 3 18.94 -1.17 -10.26
CA ILE A 3 17.78 -1.39 -9.40
C ILE A 3 16.56 -1.56 -10.32
N LYS A 4 15.80 -2.64 -10.11
CA LYS A 4 14.54 -2.86 -10.81
C LYS A 4 13.45 -2.00 -10.18
N THR A 5 12.77 -1.20 -10.99
CA THR A 5 11.59 -0.41 -10.62
C THR A 5 10.43 -0.76 -11.56
N TYR A 6 9.20 -0.43 -11.16
CA TYR A 6 7.98 -0.76 -11.91
C TYR A 6 7.39 0.46 -12.65
N ASP A 7 8.12 1.57 -12.67
CA ASP A 7 7.61 2.87 -13.12
C ASP A 7 7.25 2.86 -14.61
N GLU A 8 8.09 2.24 -15.44
CA GLU A 8 7.93 2.10 -16.89
C GLU A 8 6.98 0.96 -17.29
N TYR A 9 6.55 0.14 -16.33
CA TYR A 9 5.65 -0.96 -16.60
C TYR A 9 4.23 -0.42 -16.80
N LYS A 10 3.54 -0.96 -17.80
CA LYS A 10 2.14 -0.68 -18.05
C LYS A 10 1.27 -1.59 -17.21
N LEU A 11 0.15 -1.07 -16.76
CA LEU A 11 -0.89 -1.90 -16.16
C LEU A 11 -1.40 -2.92 -17.18
N GLY A 12 -1.55 -4.16 -16.75
CA GLY A 12 -2.18 -5.22 -17.51
C GLY A 12 -3.66 -5.31 -17.21
N GLU A 13 -4.40 -5.93 -18.12
CA GLU A 13 -5.78 -6.32 -17.88
C GLU A 13 -5.82 -7.50 -16.89
N PRO A 14 -6.63 -7.43 -15.82
CA PRO A 14 -6.74 -8.53 -14.89
C PRO A 14 -7.44 -9.72 -15.54
N LYS A 15 -7.04 -10.94 -15.17
CA LYS A 15 -7.67 -12.20 -15.60
C LYS A 15 -9.13 -12.29 -15.16
N ASN A 16 -9.42 -11.79 -13.96
CA ASN A 16 -10.77 -11.64 -13.39
C ASN A 16 -10.80 -10.37 -12.54
N LYS A 17 -12.00 -9.79 -12.33
CA LYS A 17 -12.17 -8.72 -11.32
C LYS A 17 -11.64 -9.21 -9.96
N VAL A 18 -11.03 -8.31 -9.20
CA VAL A 18 -10.52 -8.60 -7.85
C VAL A 18 -11.33 -7.81 -6.84
N ILE A 19 -12.20 -8.49 -6.11
CA ILE A 19 -13.19 -7.88 -5.20
C ILE A 19 -12.94 -8.38 -3.79
N ALA A 20 -12.49 -7.49 -2.91
CA ALA A 20 -12.11 -7.86 -1.54
C ALA A 20 -13.16 -7.36 -0.53
N VAL A 21 -13.59 -6.10 -0.67
CA VAL A 21 -14.55 -5.44 0.20
C VAL A 21 -15.92 -5.38 -0.47
N SER A 22 -16.05 -4.63 -1.56
CA SER A 22 -17.33 -4.37 -2.22
C SER A 22 -17.15 -3.87 -3.65
N ASP A 23 -18.08 -4.24 -4.53
CA ASP A 23 -18.16 -3.79 -5.93
C ASP A 23 -18.25 -2.26 -6.06
N ASN A 24 -18.74 -1.56 -5.04
CA ASN A 24 -18.83 -0.10 -5.01
C ASN A 24 -17.46 0.58 -5.09
N PHE A 25 -16.38 -0.14 -4.81
CA PHE A 25 -15.00 0.34 -4.86
C PHE A 25 -14.25 -0.11 -6.13
N ILE A 26 -14.98 -0.54 -7.15
CA ILE A 26 -14.42 -0.98 -8.43
C ILE A 26 -14.78 0.04 -9.51
N TYR A 27 -13.79 0.33 -10.36
CA TYR A 27 -13.96 1.22 -11.50
C TYR A 27 -13.74 0.47 -12.81
N GLU A 28 -14.53 0.82 -13.81
CA GLU A 28 -14.45 0.26 -15.17
C GLU A 28 -13.25 0.81 -15.96
N ASN A 29 -12.62 1.88 -15.48
CA ASN A 29 -11.39 2.42 -16.05
C ASN A 29 -10.28 2.40 -15.02
N ALA A 30 -9.03 2.35 -15.49
CA ALA A 30 -7.87 2.49 -14.62
C ALA A 30 -7.96 3.77 -13.79
N LYS A 31 -7.51 3.69 -12.54
CA LYS A 31 -7.62 4.77 -11.56
C LYS A 31 -6.25 5.14 -11.03
N THR A 32 -5.98 6.44 -10.95
CA THR A 32 -4.81 6.97 -10.24
C THR A 32 -5.26 7.66 -8.97
N LEU A 33 -4.63 7.28 -7.86
CA LEU A 33 -4.80 7.87 -6.54
C LEU A 33 -3.45 8.36 -6.02
N PHE A 34 -3.49 9.25 -5.04
CA PHE A 34 -2.33 9.75 -4.33
C PHE A 34 -2.51 9.45 -2.84
N LEU A 35 -1.51 8.81 -2.24
CA LEU A 35 -1.47 8.54 -0.81
C LEU A 35 -0.46 9.48 -0.18
N LYS A 36 -0.93 10.30 0.76
CA LYS A 36 -0.08 11.13 1.61
C LYS A 36 0.02 10.51 2.99
N GLN A 37 1.25 10.27 3.44
CA GLN A 37 1.59 9.88 4.80
C GLN A 37 1.88 11.14 5.63
N HIS A 38 1.15 11.30 6.72
CA HIS A 38 1.34 12.39 7.67
C HIS A 38 2.16 11.88 8.85
N LEU A 39 3.30 12.52 9.10
CA LEU A 39 4.09 12.20 10.30
C LEU A 39 3.48 12.91 11.51
N ASP A 40 3.23 12.15 12.58
CA ASP A 40 2.74 12.71 13.83
C ASP A 40 3.87 13.43 14.57
N LYS A 41 4.16 14.67 14.15
CA LYS A 41 5.28 15.47 14.68
C LYS A 41 4.96 16.04 16.06
N ASP A 42 3.68 16.37 16.32
CA ASP A 42 3.25 17.13 17.50
C ASP A 42 2.01 16.53 18.21
N GLY A 43 1.60 15.30 17.87
CA GLY A 43 0.41 14.66 18.45
C GLY A 43 -0.92 15.24 17.92
N SER A 44 -0.88 16.08 16.89
CA SER A 44 -2.04 16.82 16.37
C SER A 44 -2.64 16.22 15.10
N SER A 45 -2.02 15.18 14.51
CA SER A 45 -2.54 14.63 13.27
C SER A 45 -3.81 13.83 13.52
N SER A 46 -4.93 14.28 12.94
CA SER A 46 -6.21 13.57 13.03
C SER A 46 -6.27 12.28 12.20
N CYS A 47 -5.29 12.07 11.31
CA CYS A 47 -5.16 10.89 10.46
C CYS A 47 -3.69 10.62 10.10
N ASP A 48 -3.32 9.36 9.91
CA ASP A 48 -1.95 8.97 9.53
C ASP A 48 -1.78 8.98 8.00
N PHE A 49 -2.86 8.73 7.26
CA PHE A 49 -2.84 8.75 5.81
C PHE A 49 -4.09 9.40 5.23
N THR A 50 -3.92 10.10 4.12
CA THR A 50 -5.01 10.59 3.28
C THR A 50 -4.83 10.09 1.85
N ILE A 51 -5.91 9.63 1.23
CA ILE A 51 -5.91 9.14 -0.14
C ILE A 51 -6.80 10.04 -0.97
N THR A 52 -6.24 10.63 -2.02
CA THR A 52 -6.93 11.57 -2.92
C THR A 52 -6.90 11.09 -4.37
N GLY A 53 -7.81 11.59 -5.19
CA GLY A 53 -7.74 11.43 -6.65
C GLY A 53 -6.92 12.53 -7.32
N ILE A 54 -6.77 12.44 -8.65
CA ILE A 54 -6.06 13.44 -9.49
C ILE A 54 -6.57 14.87 -9.28
N LYS A 55 -7.86 15.06 -8.98
CA LYS A 55 -8.46 16.38 -8.74
C LYS A 55 -8.32 16.85 -7.28
N GLY A 56 -7.54 16.17 -6.46
CA GLY A 56 -7.34 16.48 -5.04
C GLY A 56 -8.52 16.11 -4.13
N ASN A 57 -9.62 15.58 -4.67
CA ASN A 57 -10.75 15.13 -3.86
C ASN A 57 -10.34 13.90 -3.03
N THR A 58 -10.67 13.93 -1.73
CA THR A 58 -10.39 12.81 -0.83
C THR A 58 -11.31 11.63 -1.18
N TYR A 59 -10.73 10.44 -1.21
CA TYR A 59 -11.42 9.16 -1.35
C TYR A 59 -11.46 8.44 -0.01
N PHE A 60 -10.33 8.42 0.69
CA PHE A 60 -10.21 7.73 1.97
C PHE A 60 -9.33 8.49 2.95
N THR A 61 -9.59 8.26 4.23
CA THR A 61 -8.68 8.64 5.33
C THR A 61 -8.34 7.40 6.14
N CYS A 62 -7.13 7.37 6.70
CA CYS A 62 -6.70 6.27 7.56
C CYS A 62 -6.39 6.79 8.96
N LYS A 63 -6.99 6.17 9.98
CA LYS A 63 -6.73 6.50 11.38
C LYS A 63 -6.10 5.29 12.07
N LYS A 64 -4.96 5.50 12.70
CA LYS A 64 -4.25 4.50 13.52
C LYS A 64 -4.74 4.56 14.96
N SER A 65 -4.87 3.39 15.55
CA SER A 65 -5.08 3.21 16.99
C SER A 65 -4.27 1.99 17.42
N CYS A 66 -3.18 2.22 18.17
CA CYS A 66 -2.24 1.19 18.61
C CYS A 66 -1.78 0.27 17.45
N GLN A 67 -2.31 -0.96 17.39
CA GLN A 67 -1.96 -2.00 16.40
C GLN A 67 -2.94 -2.09 15.22
N LYS A 68 -3.86 -1.13 15.11
CA LYS A 68 -4.92 -1.07 14.12
C LYS A 68 -4.80 0.17 13.27
N LYS A 69 -5.12 0.01 11.99
CA LYS A 69 -5.37 1.11 11.08
C LYS A 69 -6.71 0.88 10.42
N VAL A 70 -7.58 1.87 10.47
CA VAL A 70 -8.90 1.79 9.82
C VAL A 70 -8.96 2.81 8.71
N ILE A 71 -9.27 2.32 7.52
CA ILE A 71 -9.55 3.10 6.33
C ILE A 71 -11.03 3.47 6.37
N TYR A 72 -11.32 4.75 6.25
CA TYR A 72 -12.66 5.32 6.20
C TYR A 72 -12.91 5.94 4.82
N ASP A 73 -14.15 5.85 4.34
CA ASP A 73 -14.59 6.54 3.13
C ASP A 73 -14.83 8.05 3.39
N VAL A 74 -15.35 8.74 2.37
CA VAL A 74 -15.68 10.17 2.41
C VAL A 74 -16.79 10.52 3.38
N ASP A 75 -17.66 9.56 3.70
CA ASP A 75 -18.76 9.71 4.65
C ASP A 75 -18.34 9.27 6.07
N ASN A 76 -17.04 9.01 6.27
CA ASN A 76 -16.43 8.55 7.52
C ASN A 76 -17.01 7.20 8.01
N ASN A 77 -17.49 6.36 7.09
CA ASN A 77 -17.79 4.95 7.36
C ASN A 77 -16.49 4.14 7.34
N PRO A 78 -16.28 3.21 8.29
CA PRO A 78 -15.13 2.33 8.27
C PRO A 78 -15.29 1.29 7.16
N VAL A 79 -14.30 1.17 6.29
CA VAL A 79 -14.33 0.31 5.10
C VAL A 79 -13.46 -0.92 5.29
N LEU A 80 -12.22 -0.73 5.75
CA LEU A 80 -11.25 -1.80 5.92
C LEU A 80 -10.34 -1.53 7.11
N ASN A 81 -10.01 -2.59 7.84
CA ASN A 81 -9.12 -2.57 9.00
C ASN A 81 -7.87 -3.42 8.74
N ILE A 82 -6.70 -2.81 8.91
CA ILE A 82 -5.38 -3.45 8.84
C ILE A 82 -4.89 -3.70 10.27
N ARG A 83 -4.58 -4.97 10.58
CA ARG A 83 -4.06 -5.39 11.89
C ARG A 83 -2.71 -6.09 11.73
N ASN A 84 -1.75 -5.65 12.52
CA ASN A 84 -0.50 -6.38 12.73
C ASN A 84 -0.68 -7.30 13.93
N LYS A 85 -0.61 -8.62 13.72
CA LYS A 85 -0.60 -9.57 14.84
C LYS A 85 0.78 -9.57 15.51
N LEU A 86 0.78 -9.57 16.85
CA LEU A 86 2.00 -9.62 17.66
C LEU A 86 2.68 -11.00 17.62
N ILE A 87 1.89 -12.07 17.47
CA ILE A 87 2.37 -13.45 17.51
C ILE A 87 2.33 -13.99 16.08
N PHE A 88 3.53 -14.23 15.53
CA PHE A 88 3.82 -14.44 14.10
C PHE A 88 3.51 -13.20 13.26
N PRO A 89 4.53 -12.50 12.70
CA PRO A 89 4.33 -11.24 12.00
C PRO A 89 3.48 -11.49 10.76
N HIS A 90 2.19 -11.18 10.93
CA HIS A 90 1.14 -11.47 9.98
C HIS A 90 0.23 -10.25 9.98
N ILE A 91 0.01 -9.72 8.78
CA ILE A 91 -0.91 -8.62 8.57
C ILE A 91 -2.22 -9.22 8.10
N SER A 92 -3.29 -8.93 8.83
CA SER A 92 -4.64 -9.37 8.48
C SER A 92 -5.49 -8.18 8.09
N PHE A 93 -6.31 -8.36 7.06
CA PHE A 93 -7.25 -7.37 6.55
C PHE A 93 -8.66 -7.80 6.92
N TYR A 94 -9.43 -6.89 7.52
CA TYR A 94 -10.79 -7.13 7.95
C TYR A 94 -11.76 -6.12 7.35
N MET A 95 -12.99 -6.54 7.11
CA MET A 95 -14.04 -5.65 6.62
C MET A 95 -14.53 -4.72 7.74
N GLY A 96 -14.70 -3.45 7.40
CA GLY A 96 -15.22 -2.45 8.32
C GLY A 96 -14.24 -2.09 9.44
N LYS A 97 -14.78 -1.87 10.64
CA LYS A 97 -13.98 -1.43 11.80
C LYS A 97 -13.43 -2.59 12.60
N ASP A 98 -14.12 -3.72 12.68
CA ASP A 98 -13.84 -4.76 13.68
C ASP A 98 -13.13 -5.97 13.05
N GLU A 99 -12.91 -7.02 13.84
CA GLU A 99 -12.13 -8.21 13.44
C GLU A 99 -13.02 -9.42 13.10
N SER A 100 -14.30 -9.17 12.85
CA SER A 100 -15.31 -10.22 12.65
C SER A 100 -15.27 -10.87 11.27
N ASP A 101 -14.80 -10.14 10.25
CA ASP A 101 -14.85 -10.58 8.86
C ASP A 101 -13.49 -10.40 8.21
N ILE A 102 -12.76 -11.52 8.03
CA ILE A 102 -11.41 -11.52 7.45
C ILE A 102 -11.49 -11.56 5.92
N ILE A 103 -10.87 -10.59 5.27
CA ILE A 103 -10.84 -10.46 3.81
C ILE A 103 -9.61 -11.15 3.24
N GLY A 104 -8.50 -11.10 3.98
CA GLY A 104 -7.23 -11.66 3.51
C GLY A 104 -6.10 -11.42 4.48
N SER A 105 -4.90 -11.80 4.04
CA SER A 105 -3.70 -11.66 4.83
C SER A 105 -2.40 -11.74 4.05
N VAL A 106 -1.33 -11.28 4.70
CA VAL A 106 0.04 -11.40 4.22
C VAL A 106 0.97 -11.71 5.39
N GLN A 107 1.85 -12.69 5.21
CA GLN A 107 2.99 -12.90 6.10
C GLN A 107 4.01 -11.80 5.85
N SER A 108 4.58 -11.20 6.90
CA SER A 108 5.37 -9.97 6.77
C SER A 108 6.64 -10.09 5.92
N ASP A 109 7.16 -11.29 5.69
CA ASP A 109 8.30 -11.61 4.83
C ASP A 109 7.89 -12.17 3.45
N SER A 110 6.59 -12.35 3.21
CA SER A 110 6.06 -12.89 1.97
C SER A 110 5.83 -11.82 0.92
N LYS A 111 6.10 -12.19 -0.33
CA LYS A 111 5.72 -11.42 -1.53
C LYS A 111 4.32 -11.77 -2.02
N PHE A 112 3.59 -12.58 -1.28
CA PHE A 112 2.27 -13.08 -1.64
C PHE A 112 1.23 -12.60 -0.64
N VAL A 113 0.18 -11.98 -1.17
CA VAL A 113 -1.01 -11.58 -0.43
C VAL A 113 -2.12 -12.54 -0.82
N GLU A 114 -2.75 -13.16 0.16
CA GLU A 114 -3.90 -14.03 -0.03
C GLU A 114 -5.16 -13.25 0.32
N LEU A 115 -6.18 -13.30 -0.54
CA LEU A 115 -7.50 -12.73 -0.25
C LEU A 115 -8.61 -13.65 -0.74
N HIS A 116 -9.78 -13.58 -0.11
CA HIS A 116 -11.00 -14.15 -0.68
C HIS A 116 -11.54 -13.18 -1.73
N ASN A 117 -11.46 -13.56 -3.01
CA ASN A 117 -11.99 -12.76 -4.10
C ASN A 117 -13.48 -13.07 -4.31
N LYS A 118 -14.33 -12.10 -3.98
CA LYS A 118 -15.79 -12.21 -4.07
C LYS A 118 -16.32 -12.33 -5.50
N ALA A 119 -15.57 -11.90 -6.53
CA ALA A 119 -16.00 -12.06 -7.93
C ALA A 119 -16.02 -13.51 -8.40
N ILE A 120 -15.09 -14.33 -7.90
CA ILE A 120 -14.93 -15.74 -8.30
C ILE A 120 -15.23 -16.71 -7.16
N ASP A 121 -15.57 -16.19 -5.98
CA ASP A 121 -15.80 -16.91 -4.73
C ASP A 121 -14.68 -17.91 -4.39
N LYS A 122 -13.43 -17.47 -4.54
CA LYS A 122 -12.24 -18.29 -4.31
C LYS A 122 -11.12 -17.48 -3.68
N MET A 123 -10.20 -18.19 -3.01
CA MET A 123 -8.93 -17.61 -2.60
C MET A 123 -8.13 -17.23 -3.85
N GLU A 124 -7.65 -15.99 -3.85
CA GLU A 124 -6.79 -15.43 -4.88
C GLU A 124 -5.47 -14.98 -4.25
N VAL A 125 -4.39 -15.17 -5.01
CA VAL A 125 -3.04 -14.79 -4.60
C VAL A 125 -2.55 -13.66 -5.49
N LEU A 126 -2.20 -12.54 -4.87
CA LEU A 126 -1.51 -11.44 -5.52
C LEU A 126 -0.03 -11.51 -5.19
N ASN A 127 0.82 -11.27 -6.18
CA ASN A 127 2.26 -11.16 -5.98
C ASN A 127 2.64 -9.67 -5.87
N VAL A 128 3.10 -9.26 -4.69
CA VAL A 128 3.57 -7.90 -4.38
C VAL A 128 5.09 -7.87 -4.47
N MET A 129 5.60 -7.07 -5.39
CA MET A 129 7.02 -7.00 -5.71
C MET A 129 7.54 -5.59 -5.50
N ASN A 130 8.37 -5.41 -4.48
CA ASN A 130 8.99 -4.12 -4.18
C ASN A 130 10.39 -4.03 -4.80
N ASP A 131 10.84 -2.80 -5.09
CA ASP A 131 12.25 -2.53 -5.30
C ASP A 131 13.06 -2.68 -3.99
N LYS A 132 14.39 -2.55 -4.09
CA LYS A 132 15.29 -2.71 -2.94
C LYS A 132 15.00 -1.73 -1.79
N PHE A 133 14.46 -0.56 -2.09
CA PHE A 133 14.30 0.54 -1.13
C PHE A 133 12.85 0.76 -0.70
N ASN A 134 11.93 -0.06 -1.21
CA ASN A 134 10.48 0.13 -1.14
C ASN A 134 10.06 1.49 -1.69
N CYS A 135 10.64 1.94 -2.80
CA CYS A 135 10.31 3.20 -3.46
C CYS A 135 9.41 3.01 -4.69
N SER A 136 9.42 1.80 -5.24
CA SER A 136 8.56 1.36 -6.33
C SER A 136 8.05 -0.05 -6.02
N CYS A 137 6.78 -0.32 -6.34
CA CYS A 137 6.12 -1.60 -6.13
C CYS A 137 5.21 -1.94 -7.30
N GLY A 138 5.28 -3.19 -7.77
CA GLY A 138 4.32 -3.78 -8.70
C GLY A 138 3.49 -4.84 -7.99
N ILE A 139 2.17 -4.82 -8.23
CA ILE A 139 1.24 -5.84 -7.73
C ILE A 139 0.67 -6.58 -8.92
N PHE A 140 0.80 -7.91 -8.91
CA PHE A 140 0.47 -8.80 -10.00
C PHE A 140 -0.63 -9.77 -9.61
N GLN A 141 -1.54 -10.07 -10.55
CA GLN A 141 -2.55 -11.13 -10.38
C GLN A 141 -1.97 -12.48 -10.84
N GLY A 142 -1.32 -13.17 -9.91
CA GLY A 142 -0.40 -14.28 -10.19
C GLY A 142 1.06 -13.87 -10.06
N LYS A 143 2.01 -14.73 -10.47
CA LYS A 143 3.45 -14.47 -10.30
C LYS A 143 4.03 -13.62 -11.41
N GLU A 144 4.87 -12.65 -11.05
CA GLU A 144 5.60 -11.85 -12.05
C GLU A 144 6.42 -12.71 -13.01
N SER A 145 7.12 -13.74 -12.49
CA SER A 145 7.96 -14.64 -13.30
C SER A 145 7.20 -15.46 -14.33
N GLU A 146 5.87 -15.54 -14.20
CA GLU A 146 4.97 -16.25 -15.11
C GLU A 146 4.26 -15.27 -16.07
N ASN A 147 4.79 -14.03 -16.20
CA ASN A 147 4.19 -12.94 -16.98
C ASN A 147 2.74 -12.62 -16.58
N ALA A 148 2.42 -12.73 -15.29
CA ALA A 148 1.13 -12.30 -14.76
C ALA A 148 0.88 -10.80 -15.04
N PRO A 149 -0.38 -10.38 -15.22
CA PRO A 149 -0.69 -8.97 -15.42
C PRO A 149 -0.38 -8.17 -14.15
N MET A 150 0.33 -7.05 -14.33
CA MET A 150 0.53 -6.07 -13.27
C MET A 150 -0.73 -5.23 -13.14
N ILE A 151 -1.51 -5.46 -12.09
CA ILE A 151 -2.82 -4.83 -11.88
C ILE A 151 -2.73 -3.55 -11.06
N CYS A 152 -1.60 -3.29 -10.42
CA CYS A 152 -1.33 -2.04 -9.73
C CYS A 152 0.16 -1.75 -9.70
N LYS A 153 0.53 -0.47 -9.72
CA LYS A 153 1.87 0.00 -9.35
C LYS A 153 1.79 1.15 -8.35
N ILE A 154 2.70 1.14 -7.38
CA ILE A 154 2.82 2.17 -6.35
C ILE A 154 4.23 2.76 -6.44
N ARG A 155 4.33 4.08 -6.39
CA ARG A 155 5.61 4.78 -6.47
C ARG A 155 5.67 5.91 -5.47
N GLU A 156 6.77 6.03 -4.74
CA GLU A 156 7.09 7.22 -3.96
C GLU A 156 7.34 8.41 -4.90
N ILE A 157 6.63 9.50 -4.68
CA ILE A 157 6.89 10.79 -5.33
C ILE A 157 8.05 11.43 -4.58
N MET A 158 9.22 11.38 -5.20
CA MET A 158 10.43 11.95 -4.62
C MET A 158 10.69 13.37 -5.10
N ASP A 159 11.14 14.21 -4.18
CA ASP A 159 11.84 15.46 -4.49
C ASP A 159 13.34 15.28 -4.18
N SER A 160 14.15 16.29 -4.52
CA SER A 160 15.61 16.24 -4.37
C SER A 160 16.09 15.97 -2.94
N ASN A 161 15.25 16.17 -1.93
CA ASN A 161 15.58 15.98 -0.52
C ASN A 161 14.81 14.82 0.13
N SER A 162 13.75 14.28 -0.49
CA SER A 162 12.83 13.37 0.17
C SER A 162 13.40 11.98 0.43
N PHE A 163 14.46 11.56 -0.27
CA PHE A 163 14.99 10.19 -0.16
C PHE A 163 15.60 9.89 1.22
N ILE A 164 16.21 10.89 1.86
CA ILE A 164 16.91 10.77 3.17
C ILE A 164 16.31 11.64 4.27
N THR A 165 15.27 12.42 4.00
CA THR A 165 14.65 13.30 5.01
C THR A 165 13.46 12.66 5.72
N TYR A 166 13.35 12.97 7.01
CA TYR A 166 12.18 12.66 7.83
C TYR A 166 11.09 13.72 7.60
N SER A 167 10.28 13.52 6.56
CA SER A 167 9.17 14.41 6.19
C SER A 167 7.96 13.61 5.73
N ASP A 168 6.80 14.27 5.64
CA ASP A 168 5.61 13.70 5.00
C ASP A 168 5.97 13.20 3.60
N LYS A 169 5.41 12.06 3.22
CA LYS A 169 5.67 11.42 1.93
C LYS A 169 4.40 11.29 1.15
N GLU A 170 4.56 11.33 -0.17
CA GLU A 170 3.48 11.14 -1.10
C GLU A 170 3.81 10.00 -2.05
N TYR A 171 2.80 9.24 -2.41
CA TYR A 171 2.90 8.08 -3.28
C TYR A 171 1.83 8.16 -4.35
N SER A 172 2.18 7.90 -5.60
CA SER A 172 1.20 7.64 -6.65
C SER A 172 0.82 6.16 -6.64
N ILE A 173 -0.46 5.88 -6.86
CA ILE A 173 -1.02 4.54 -6.95
C ILE A 173 -1.81 4.47 -8.25
N GLU A 174 -1.34 3.68 -9.21
CA GLU A 174 -2.05 3.42 -10.46
C GLU A 174 -2.65 2.02 -10.41
N ILE A 175 -3.96 1.92 -10.64
CA ILE A 175 -4.75 0.71 -10.43
C ILE A 175 -5.47 0.38 -11.74
N ALA A 176 -5.41 -0.87 -12.18
CA ALA A 176 -6.14 -1.34 -13.35
C ALA A 176 -7.66 -1.31 -13.12
N ALA A 177 -8.43 -1.28 -14.22
CA ALA A 177 -9.88 -1.44 -14.15
C ALA A 177 -10.25 -2.80 -13.52
N GLY A 178 -11.41 -2.89 -12.88
CA GLY A 178 -11.91 -4.15 -12.31
C GLY A 178 -11.25 -4.58 -10.98
N ILE A 179 -10.44 -3.71 -10.37
CA ILE A 179 -9.76 -3.96 -9.10
C ILE A 179 -10.38 -3.12 -7.98
N ASP A 180 -10.63 -3.74 -6.83
CA ASP A 180 -11.10 -3.07 -5.62
C ASP A 180 -10.03 -2.13 -5.06
N ILE A 181 -10.30 -0.83 -5.17
CA ILE A 181 -9.33 0.20 -4.77
C ILE A 181 -9.09 0.25 -3.26
N THR A 182 -10.04 -0.22 -2.44
CA THR A 182 -9.88 -0.17 -0.97
C THR A 182 -8.81 -1.13 -0.49
N PHE A 183 -8.76 -2.32 -1.10
CA PHE A 183 -7.75 -3.31 -0.81
C PHE A 183 -6.37 -2.85 -1.30
N ILE A 184 -6.30 -2.26 -2.49
CA ILE A 184 -5.05 -1.68 -3.01
C ILE A 184 -4.55 -0.53 -2.13
N VAL A 185 -5.43 0.34 -1.64
CA VAL A 185 -5.09 1.39 -0.68
C VAL A 185 -4.49 0.78 0.60
N ALA A 186 -5.05 -0.33 1.10
CA ALA A 186 -4.50 -1.01 2.26
C ALA A 186 -3.07 -1.53 2.03
N LEU A 187 -2.82 -2.14 0.87
CA LEU A 187 -1.47 -2.57 0.47
C LEU A 187 -0.52 -1.37 0.30
N ALA A 188 -1.00 -0.25 -0.24
CA ALA A 188 -0.20 0.95 -0.39
C ALA A 188 0.19 1.59 0.95
N ILE A 189 -0.70 1.55 1.95
CA ILE A 189 -0.38 1.96 3.32
C ILE A 189 0.74 1.09 3.89
N ILE A 190 0.66 -0.23 3.75
CA ILE A 190 1.70 -1.15 4.22
C ILE A 190 3.02 -0.85 3.49
N PHE A 191 2.98 -0.65 2.17
CA PHE A 191 4.15 -0.29 1.38
C PHE A 191 4.82 1.01 1.87
N ALA A 192 4.03 2.05 2.15
CA ALA A 192 4.54 3.31 2.70
C ALA A 192 5.21 3.12 4.07
N GLU A 193 4.65 2.27 4.94
CA GLU A 193 5.27 1.91 6.22
C GLU A 193 6.59 1.14 6.06
N MET A 194 6.66 0.23 5.09
CA MET A 194 7.91 -0.47 4.76
C MET A 194 8.98 0.50 4.24
N ASN A 195 8.60 1.46 3.39
CA ASN A 195 9.48 2.53 2.89
C ASN A 195 10.03 3.40 4.02
N PHE A 196 9.15 3.82 4.93
CA PHE A 196 9.53 4.60 6.09
C PHE A 196 10.51 3.82 7.01
N SER A 197 10.25 2.53 7.22
CA SER A 197 11.11 1.66 8.02
C SER A 197 12.49 1.49 7.37
N THR A 198 12.57 1.20 6.07
CA THR A 198 13.86 1.06 5.36
C THR A 198 14.65 2.36 5.33
N ARG A 199 13.98 3.52 5.23
CA ARG A 199 14.64 4.84 5.27
C ARG A 199 15.35 5.10 6.61
N SER A 200 14.74 4.69 7.72
CA SER A 200 15.35 4.85 9.04
C SER A 200 16.71 4.14 9.15
N TYR A 201 16.94 3.07 8.38
CA TYR A 201 18.25 2.44 8.25
C TYR A 201 19.20 3.24 7.35
N ARG A 202 18.72 3.77 6.22
CA ARG A 202 19.52 4.61 5.29
C ARG A 202 20.11 5.86 5.96
N ILE A 203 19.32 6.51 6.82
CA ILE A 203 19.75 7.71 7.57
C ILE A 203 20.82 7.35 8.62
N LYS A 204 20.72 6.18 9.26
CA LYS A 204 21.73 5.75 10.24
C LYS A 204 23.08 5.45 9.57
N ASP A 205 23.06 4.81 8.40
CA ASP A 205 24.28 4.47 7.68
C ASP A 205 25.05 5.71 7.19
N THR A 206 24.33 6.76 6.75
CA THR A 206 24.94 8.03 6.32
C THR A 206 25.59 8.77 7.49
N ASN A 207 24.89 8.90 8.62
CA ASN A 207 25.46 9.50 9.83
C ASN A 207 26.66 8.73 10.41
N TYR A 208 26.75 7.41 10.18
CA TYR A 208 27.89 6.62 10.62
C TYR A 208 29.14 6.88 9.76
N GLN A 209 28.99 7.11 8.45
CA GLN A 209 30.13 7.40 7.56
C GLN A 209 30.75 8.78 7.80
N ASP A 210 29.96 9.76 8.21
CA ASP A 210 30.47 11.11 8.52
C ASP A 210 31.33 11.16 9.80
N ASN A 211 31.26 10.13 10.67
CA ASN A 211 32.02 10.06 11.91
C ASN A 211 33.41 9.39 11.79
N TYR A 212 33.81 8.95 10.59
CA TYR A 212 35.14 8.33 10.34
C TYR A 212 36.07 9.19 9.47
N HIS A 213 35.72 10.46 9.27
CA HIS A 213 36.55 11.45 8.59
C HIS A 213 36.95 12.58 9.55
N TYR A 214 37.74 12.25 10.57
CA TYR A 214 38.53 13.21 11.36
C TYR A 214 39.89 12.62 11.70
#